data_AF-A0A3M1H1Z4-F1
#
_entry.id   AF-A0A3M1H1Z4-F1
#
_cell.length_a   1.000
_cell.length_b   1.000
_cell.length_c   1.000
_cell.angle_alpha   90.00
_cell.angle_beta   90.00
_cell.angle_gamma   90.00
#
_symmetry.space_group_name_H-M   'P 1'
#
loop_
_entity.id
_entity.type
_entity.pdbx_description
1 polymer ?
#
loop_
_entity_poly.entity_id
_entity_poly.type
_entity_poly.pdbx_seq_one_letter_code
_entity_poly.pdbx_strand_id
1 'polypeptide(L)' 'MATLHYHIERLAWVTAYDVEPLESIETKRFWQKWAADHDALLIFQHDMQVTAGKLRPDGQHYRVEPVAID' A
#
# COMPACT_ATOMS: atom_id res chain seq x y z
N MET A 1 0.53 2.48 -9.23
CA MET A 1 1.57 2.67 -8.16
C MET A 1 0.92 2.94 -6.80
N ALA A 2 1.61 2.73 -5.66
CA ALA A 2 1.10 3.07 -4.32
C ALA A 2 1.98 4.13 -3.64
N THR A 3 1.68 5.40 -3.89
CA THR A 3 2.47 6.55 -3.41
C THR A 3 2.16 7.00 -1.98
N LEU A 4 0.95 6.67 -1.52
CA LEU A 4 0.38 7.01 -0.21
C LEU A 4 -0.10 5.72 0.43
N HIS A 5 -0.12 5.63 1.77
CA HIS A 5 -0.44 4.38 2.46
C HIS A 5 -1.81 3.83 2.05
N TYR A 6 -2.81 4.68 1.93
CA TYR A 6 -4.16 4.26 1.57
C TYR A 6 -4.31 3.74 0.13
N HIS A 7 -3.34 4.01 -0.77
CA HIS A 7 -3.37 3.46 -2.13
C HIS A 7 -3.14 1.94 -2.15
N ILE A 8 -2.34 1.39 -1.21
CA ILE A 8 -2.15 -0.07 -1.10
C ILE A 8 -3.25 -0.73 -0.27
N GLU A 9 -3.89 0.00 0.65
CA GLU A 9 -5.08 -0.47 1.39
C GLU A 9 -6.30 -0.61 0.48
N ARG A 10 -6.47 0.33 -0.47
CA ARG A 10 -7.63 0.45 -1.35
C ARG A 10 -7.23 0.19 -2.79
N LEU A 11 -7.38 -1.04 -3.25
CA LEU A 11 -6.91 -1.47 -4.58
C LEU A 11 -7.47 -0.60 -5.72
N ALA A 12 -8.77 -0.29 -5.71
CA ALA A 12 -9.41 0.51 -6.76
C ALA A 12 -9.01 2.01 -6.75
N TRP A 13 -8.32 2.48 -5.72
CA TRP A 13 -7.86 3.87 -5.66
C TRP A 13 -6.55 4.00 -6.45
N VAL A 14 -6.70 4.44 -7.69
CA VAL A 14 -5.61 4.73 -8.62
C VAL A 14 -5.53 6.24 -8.85
N THR A 15 -4.35 6.70 -9.23
CA THR A 15 -4.11 8.12 -9.50
C THR A 15 -4.47 8.43 -10.96
N ALA A 16 -4.77 9.70 -11.26
CA ALA A 16 -4.95 10.15 -12.64
C ALA A 16 -3.65 10.06 -13.48
N TYR A 17 -2.51 9.79 -12.84
CA TYR A 17 -1.20 9.63 -13.48
C TYR A 17 -0.87 8.17 -13.83
N ASP A 18 -1.63 7.19 -13.32
CA ASP A 18 -1.41 5.79 -13.68
C ASP A 18 -1.82 5.59 -15.15
N VAL A 19 -0.85 5.30 -16.02
CA VAL A 19 -1.07 5.07 -17.46
C VAL A 19 -1.93 3.84 -17.70
N GLU A 20 -1.67 2.77 -16.92
CA GLU A 20 -2.38 1.49 -16.96
C GLU A 20 -3.07 1.23 -15.61
N PRO A 21 -4.27 1.79 -15.37
CA PRO A 21 -4.93 1.73 -14.06
C PRO A 21 -5.32 0.30 -13.65
N LEU A 22 -5.71 -0.54 -14.60
CA LEU A 22 -6.06 -1.94 -14.31
C LEU A 22 -4.83 -2.77 -13.92
N GLU A 23 -3.69 -2.57 -14.58
CA GLU A 23 -2.44 -3.21 -14.17
C GLU A 23 -1.98 -2.73 -12.80
N SER A 24 -2.17 -1.43 -12.48
CA SER A 24 -1.88 -0.90 -11.15
C SER A 24 -2.72 -1.56 -10.06
N ILE A 25 -4.00 -1.84 -10.32
CA ILE A 25 -4.89 -2.54 -9.38
C ILE A 25 -4.37 -3.96 -9.12
N GLU A 26 -4.06 -4.71 -10.17
CA GLU A 26 -3.63 -6.11 -10.04
C GLU A 26 -2.22 -6.24 -9.46
N THR A 27 -1.32 -5.33 -9.81
CA THR A 27 0.00 -5.23 -9.19
C THR A 27 -0.13 -4.98 -7.70
N LYS A 28 -0.97 -4.03 -7.29
CA LYS A 28 -1.22 -3.77 -5.87
C LYS A 28 -1.85 -4.98 -5.17
N ARG A 29 -2.75 -5.73 -5.81
CA ARG A 29 -3.35 -6.95 -5.24
C ARG A 29 -2.30 -7.99 -4.89
N PHE A 30 -1.37 -8.24 -5.81
CA PHE A 30 -0.24 -9.14 -5.57
C PHE A 30 0.60 -8.68 -4.38
N TRP A 31 1.01 -7.40 -4.38
CA TRP A 31 1.87 -6.84 -3.33
C TRP A 31 1.18 -6.75 -1.97
N GLN A 32 -0.13 -6.54 -1.93
CA GLN A 32 -0.90 -6.48 -0.68
C GLN A 32 -0.78 -7.82 0.07
N LYS A 33 -1.02 -8.94 -0.63
CA LYS A 33 -0.84 -10.27 -0.06
C LYS A 33 0.62 -10.53 0.31
N TRP A 34 1.54 -10.29 -0.63
CA TRP A 34 2.95 -10.59 -0.43
C TRP A 34 3.52 -9.82 0.78
N ALA A 35 3.23 -8.53 0.90
CA ALA A 35 3.74 -7.69 1.98
C ALA A 35 3.22 -8.14 3.37
N ALA A 36 1.95 -8.50 3.45
CA ALA A 36 1.35 -9.01 4.69
C ALA A 36 1.94 -10.38 5.08
N ASP A 37 2.10 -11.30 4.11
CA ASP A 37 2.66 -12.64 4.35
C ASP A 37 4.13 -12.60 4.81
N HIS A 38 4.90 -11.60 4.36
CA HIS A 38 6.34 -11.48 4.61
C HIS A 38 6.70 -10.45 5.68
N ASP A 39 5.72 -9.87 6.36
CA ASP A 39 5.93 -8.79 7.34
C ASP A 39 6.80 -7.63 6.79
N ALA A 40 6.62 -7.33 5.50
CA ALA A 40 7.47 -6.43 4.76
C ALA A 40 7.32 -4.97 5.23
N LEU A 41 8.44 -4.25 5.29
CA LEU A 41 8.45 -2.81 5.50
C LEU A 41 8.07 -2.11 4.18
N LEU A 42 7.00 -1.33 4.20
CA LEU A 42 6.59 -0.47 3.10
C LEU A 42 7.05 0.96 3.38
N ILE A 43 7.59 1.63 2.37
CA ILE A 43 8.05 3.03 2.44
C ILE A 43 7.22 3.84 1.45
N PHE A 44 6.66 4.96 1.90
CA PHE A 44 5.76 5.80 1.12
C PHE A 44 6.38 7.16 0.83
N GLN A 45 6.78 7.36 -0.42
CA GLN A 45 7.52 8.55 -0.88
C GLN A 45 6.73 9.87 -0.86
N HIS A 46 5.40 9.83 -0.86
CA HIS A 46 4.56 11.04 -0.91
C HIS A 46 3.64 11.19 0.30
N ASP A 47 3.72 10.26 1.25
CA ASP A 47 2.85 10.28 2.42
C ASP A 47 3.48 11.12 3.52
N MET A 48 2.89 12.30 3.76
CA MET A 48 3.38 13.24 4.77
C MET A 48 3.05 12.82 6.21
N GLN A 49 2.21 11.80 6.40
CA GLN A 49 1.78 11.33 7.72
C GLN A 49 2.37 9.96 8.06
N VAL A 50 2.51 9.08 7.06
CA VAL A 50 2.98 7.70 7.21
C VAL A 50 4.16 7.45 6.28
N THR A 51 5.37 7.78 6.72
CA THR A 51 6.58 7.61 5.89
C THR A 51 6.92 6.13 5.66
N ALA A 52 6.69 5.27 6.65
CA ALA A 52 6.80 3.83 6.52
C ALA A 52 5.79 3.10 7.41
N GLY A 53 5.51 1.85 7.05
CA GLY A 53 4.61 1.01 7.82
C GLY A 53 4.61 -0.45 7.36
N LYS A 54 3.91 -1.29 8.12
CA LYS A 54 3.69 -2.70 7.78
C LYS A 54 2.22 -2.92 7.47
N LEU A 55 1.96 -3.78 6.48
CA LEU A 55 0.59 -4.07 6.09
C LEU A 55 0.01 -5.18 6.97
N ARG A 56 -1.15 -4.93 7.57
CA ARG A 56 -1.86 -5.85 8.46
C ARG A 56 -3.23 -6.21 7.91
N PRO A 57 -3.70 -7.46 8.03
CA PRO A 57 -5.08 -7.81 7.75
C PRO A 57 -6.04 -7.02 8.65
N ASP A 58 -7.12 -6.50 8.06
CA ASP A 58 -8.21 -5.79 8.75
C ASP A 58 -9.54 -6.29 8.19
N GLY A 59 -10.03 -7.40 8.75
CA GLY A 59 -11.19 -8.13 8.24
C GLY A 59 -10.96 -8.66 6.82
N GLN A 60 -11.75 -8.16 5.86
CA GLN A 60 -11.62 -8.49 4.43
C GLN A 60 -10.67 -7.55 3.67
N HIS A 61 -10.07 -6.58 4.38
CA HIS A 61 -9.20 -5.57 3.83
C HIS A 61 -7.81 -5.63 4.49
N TYR A 62 -6.99 -4.64 4.19
CA TYR A 62 -5.71 -4.45 4.83
C TYR A 62 -5.56 -3.00 5.27
N ARG A 63 -4.75 -2.81 6.31
CA ARG A 63 -4.40 -1.51 6.84
C ARG A 63 -2.90 -1.40 7.05
N VAL A 64 -2.34 -0.24 6.77
CA VAL A 64 -0.95 0.08 7.10
C VAL A 64 -0.88 0.48 8.57
N GLU A 65 -0.06 -0.24 9.31
CA GLU A 65 0.37 0.10 10.67
C GLU A 65 1.67 0.91 10.57
N PRO A 66 1.68 2.21 10.93
CA PRO A 66 2.89 3.03 10.86
C PRO A 66 4.01 2.48 11.73
N VAL A 67 5.24 2.58 11.23
CA VAL A 67 6.46 2.24 11.99
C VAL A 67 7.22 3.54 12.26
N ALA A 68 7.69 3.71 13.49
CA ALA A 68 8.57 4.82 13.84
C ALA A 68 9.91 4.67 13.10
N ILE A 69 10.34 5.74 12.45
CA ILE A 69 11.68 5.86 11.87
C ILE A 69 12.42 6.85 12.75
N ASP A 70 13.44 6.37 13.46
CA ASP A 70 14.33 7.14 14.33
C ASP A 70 15.48 7.82 13.58
#